data_AF-A0A1Q3NPK9-F1
#
_entry.id   AF-A0A1Q3NPK9-F1
#
_cell.length_a   1.000
_cell.length_b   1.000
_cell.length_c   1.000
_cell.angle_alpha   90.00
_cell.angle_beta   90.00
_cell.angle_gamma   90.00
#
_symmetry.space_group_name_H-M   'P 1'
#
loop_
_entity.id
_entity.type
_entity.pdbx_description
1 polymer ?
#
loop_
_entity_poly.entity_id
_entity_poly.type
_entity_poly.pdbx_seq_one_letter_code
_entity_poly.pdbx_strand_id
1 'polypeptide(L)'
;MIYDAPSLDSMMHAQTQNAVIMLRETPADITPPYALSKNSQQINLQKFSDKLSRVSSFHSSAKCAKSIRIALQTAGAKIAQHPIAASDWGGTLQKIGYKQIDPAFDNPMPGDIYIIHRTKKHVYGHIAGFTGSQWVSDFKQTSYDVYKDKNVTYTYYRLG
;
A
#
# COMPACT_ATOMS: atom_id res chain seq x y z
N MET A 1 10.70 -65.86 1.29
CA MET A 1 11.29 -65.31 2.53
C MET A 1 11.28 -63.79 2.34
N ILE A 2 10.20 -63.08 2.64
CA ILE A 2 9.75 -62.62 3.97
C ILE A 2 10.96 -62.25 4.83
N TYR A 3 11.24 -60.94 4.93
CA TYR A 3 11.77 -60.34 6.15
C TYR A 3 11.17 -58.94 6.32
N ASP A 4 10.53 -58.79 7.46
CA ASP A 4 9.80 -57.64 7.98
C ASP A 4 10.67 -56.39 8.20
N ALA A 5 10.01 -55.24 8.15
CA ALA A 5 10.50 -53.99 8.71
C ALA A 5 10.35 -53.99 10.24
N PRO A 6 11.19 -53.21 10.93
CA PRO A 6 10.75 -52.49 12.11
C PRO A 6 10.99 -50.97 11.98
N SER A 7 9.98 -50.21 12.40
CA SER A 7 10.05 -48.80 12.74
C SER A 7 10.47 -48.62 14.21
N LEU A 8 11.19 -47.51 14.51
CA LEU A 8 10.90 -46.54 15.58
C LEU A 8 12.15 -45.68 15.89
N ASP A 9 11.98 -44.40 15.58
CA ASP A 9 12.16 -43.25 16.48
C ASP A 9 13.51 -42.95 17.19
N SER A 10 13.96 -41.72 16.92
CA SER A 10 14.70 -40.77 17.79
C SER A 10 15.94 -41.21 18.54
N MET A 11 17.12 -40.67 18.14
CA MET A 11 18.11 -40.17 19.12
C MET A 11 19.22 -39.27 18.53
N MET A 12 19.18 -38.01 18.98
CA MET A 12 20.29 -37.15 19.45
C MET A 12 21.38 -36.66 18.49
N HIS A 13 21.54 -35.33 18.38
CA HIS A 13 22.67 -34.63 19.04
C HIS A 13 22.52 -33.10 19.10
N ALA A 14 22.72 -32.59 20.31
CA ALA A 14 23.35 -31.32 20.69
C ALA A 14 22.66 -29.97 20.38
N GLN A 15 21.97 -29.53 21.43
CA GLN A 15 21.78 -28.17 21.92
C GLN A 15 22.85 -27.14 21.50
N THR A 16 22.38 -25.95 21.09
CA THR A 16 22.98 -24.72 21.63
C THR A 16 21.86 -23.73 21.94
N GLN A 17 21.95 -23.23 23.16
CA GLN A 17 20.93 -22.48 23.88
C GLN A 17 20.86 -21.05 23.36
N ASN A 18 19.68 -20.58 23.00
CA ASN A 18 19.32 -19.17 23.18
C ASN A 18 17.98 -19.15 23.92
N ALA A 19 18.03 -18.68 25.16
CA ALA A 19 16.91 -18.65 26.08
C ALA A 19 15.77 -17.77 25.51
N VAL A 20 14.63 -18.39 25.23
CA VAL A 20 13.38 -17.67 24.96
C VAL A 20 12.78 -17.37 26.32
N ILE A 21 12.98 -16.15 26.82
CA ILE A 21 12.25 -15.65 27.98
C ILE A 21 10.80 -15.52 27.53
N MET A 22 9.94 -16.40 28.05
CA MET A 22 8.49 -16.36 27.90
C MET A 22 7.95 -15.11 28.62
N LEU A 23 7.97 -13.96 27.94
CA LEU A 23 7.21 -12.80 28.36
C LEU A 23 5.74 -13.04 27.97
N ARG A 24 4.98 -13.50 28.95
CA ARG A 24 3.52 -13.30 29.10
C ARG A 24 3.01 -12.09 28.32
N GLU A 25 2.44 -12.32 27.14
CA GLU A 25 1.83 -11.28 26.32
C GLU A 25 0.51 -10.83 26.96
N THR A 26 0.52 -9.65 27.57
CA THR A 26 -0.72 -8.95 27.93
C THR A 26 -1.37 -8.40 26.65
N PRO A 27 -2.72 -8.39 26.50
CA PRO A 27 -3.40 -8.04 25.24
C PRO A 27 -3.30 -6.56 24.79
N ALA A 28 -2.39 -5.78 25.36
CA ALA A 28 -2.29 -4.34 25.13
C ALA A 28 -1.27 -3.91 24.07
N ASP A 29 -0.44 -4.82 23.55
CA ASP A 29 0.73 -4.46 22.72
C ASP A 29 0.62 -4.82 21.23
N ILE A 30 -0.61 -4.96 20.72
CA ILE A 30 -0.88 -4.99 19.27
C ILE A 30 -1.48 -3.65 18.85
N THR A 31 -0.81 -2.55 19.17
CA THR A 31 -1.09 -1.28 18.49
C THR A 31 -0.09 -1.16 17.34
N PRO A 32 -0.53 -1.21 16.07
CA PRO A 32 0.36 -0.91 14.97
C PRO A 32 0.85 0.54 15.13
N PRO A 33 2.03 0.92 14.61
CA PRO A 33 2.72 2.18 14.93
C PRO A 33 2.03 3.47 14.45
N TYR A 34 0.74 3.45 14.11
CA TYR A 34 -0.07 4.62 13.82
C TYR A 34 -0.93 5.03 15.04
N ALA A 35 -0.29 5.56 16.09
CA ALA A 35 -1.05 6.19 17.17
C ALA A 35 -1.85 7.40 16.64
N LEU A 36 -3.16 7.39 16.89
CA LEU A 36 -4.15 8.34 16.39
C LEU A 36 -3.91 9.78 16.83
N SER A 37 -3.75 10.70 15.87
CA SER A 37 -3.85 12.15 16.08
C SER A 37 -5.32 12.61 15.99
N LYS A 38 -5.84 13.18 17.08
CA LYS A 38 -7.19 13.77 17.18
C LYS A 38 -7.20 15.20 16.61
N ASN A 39 -7.46 15.37 15.31
CA ASN A 39 -8.24 16.48 14.70
C ASN A 39 -8.06 16.69 13.18
N SER A 40 -7.84 15.63 12.41
CA SER A 40 -7.96 15.66 10.95
C SER A 40 -9.01 14.64 10.52
N GLN A 41 -9.57 14.79 9.32
CA GLN A 41 -10.40 13.73 8.74
C GLN A 41 -9.58 12.45 8.70
N GLN A 42 -9.83 11.55 9.65
CA GLN A 42 -8.91 10.47 9.89
C GLN A 42 -9.10 9.39 8.82
N ILE A 43 -8.24 9.41 7.81
CA ILE A 43 -8.17 8.38 6.78
C ILE A 43 -7.56 7.14 7.42
N ASN A 44 -8.32 6.04 7.41
CA ASN A 44 -7.85 4.74 7.88
C ASN A 44 -7.02 4.06 6.78
N LEU A 45 -5.69 4.13 6.90
CA LEU A 45 -4.76 3.59 5.89
C LEU A 45 -4.90 2.07 5.70
N GLN A 46 -5.29 1.32 6.74
CA GLN A 46 -5.56 -0.11 6.61
C GLN A 46 -6.74 -0.35 5.64
N LYS A 47 -7.86 0.36 5.83
CA LYS A 47 -9.02 0.26 4.94
C LYS A 47 -8.70 0.71 3.51
N PHE A 48 -7.85 1.72 3.35
CA PHE A 48 -7.38 2.15 2.03
C PHE A 48 -6.60 1.02 1.33
N SER A 49 -5.59 0.47 2.00
CA SER A 49 -4.77 -0.62 1.49
C SER A 49 -5.59 -1.88 1.23
N ASP A 50 -6.49 -2.25 2.14
CA ASP A 50 -7.39 -3.40 2.00
C ASP A 50 -8.35 -3.24 0.82
N LYS A 51 -8.79 -2.01 0.54
CA LYS A 51 -9.67 -1.75 -0.60
C LYS A 51 -8.91 -1.92 -1.92
N LEU A 52 -7.67 -1.43 -1.98
CA LEU A 52 -6.81 -1.57 -3.16
C LEU A 52 -6.32 -3.00 -3.36
N SER A 53 -5.96 -3.73 -2.30
CA SER A 53 -5.46 -5.11 -2.41
C SER A 53 -6.45 -6.08 -3.06
N ARG A 54 -7.76 -5.75 -3.00
CA ARG A 54 -8.85 -6.49 -3.66
C ARG A 54 -8.95 -6.27 -5.17
N VAL A 55 -8.21 -5.31 -5.74
CA VAL A 55 -8.10 -5.15 -7.20
C VAL A 55 -7.39 -6.38 -7.74
N SER A 56 -8.05 -7.14 -8.61
CA SER A 56 -7.53 -8.39 -9.18
C SER A 56 -6.91 -8.23 -10.58
N SER A 57 -7.22 -7.14 -11.28
CA SER A 57 -6.70 -6.90 -12.63
C SER A 57 -5.20 -6.63 -12.61
N PHE A 58 -4.50 -7.12 -13.63
CA PHE A 58 -3.10 -6.79 -13.93
C PHE A 58 -2.96 -5.80 -15.10
N HIS A 59 -4.10 -5.35 -15.67
CA HIS A 59 -4.15 -4.43 -16.80
C HIS A 59 -5.05 -3.24 -16.48
N SER A 60 -4.67 -2.06 -16.96
CA SER A 60 -5.45 -0.84 -16.71
C SER A 60 -6.81 -0.88 -17.41
N SER A 61 -7.81 -0.36 -16.71
CA SER A 61 -9.16 -0.09 -17.22
C SER A 61 -9.39 1.40 -17.50
N ALA A 62 -8.31 2.20 -17.48
CA ALA A 62 -8.31 3.66 -17.56
C ALA A 62 -9.15 4.35 -16.45
N LYS A 63 -9.24 3.73 -15.27
CA LYS A 63 -10.06 4.21 -14.14
C LYS A 63 -9.25 4.42 -12.86
N CYS A 64 -7.93 4.64 -12.98
CA CYS A 64 -7.01 4.81 -11.85
C CYS A 64 -7.50 5.85 -10.82
N ALA A 65 -7.85 7.06 -11.28
CA ALA A 65 -8.40 8.13 -10.45
C ALA A 65 -9.69 7.72 -9.70
N LYS A 66 -10.59 6.99 -10.38
CA LYS A 66 -11.83 6.49 -9.77
C LYS A 66 -11.54 5.41 -8.71
N SER A 67 -10.60 4.51 -8.98
CA SER A 67 -10.20 3.45 -8.04
C SER A 67 -9.64 4.06 -6.74
N ILE A 68 -8.68 4.98 -6.87
CA ILE A 68 -8.07 5.67 -5.73
C ILE A 68 -9.10 6.49 -4.95
N ARG A 69 -10.02 7.18 -5.63
CA ARG A 69 -11.13 7.88 -4.97
C ARG A 69 -11.94 6.95 -4.08
N ILE A 70 -12.37 5.81 -4.61
CA ILE A 70 -13.21 4.86 -3.88
C ILE A 70 -12.44 4.28 -2.68
N ALA A 71 -11.14 3.99 -2.84
CA ALA A 71 -10.29 3.54 -1.75
C ALA A 71 -10.19 4.59 -0.63
N LEU A 72 -9.93 5.86 -0.97
CA LEU A 72 -9.88 6.96 -0.02
C LEU A 72 -11.23 7.17 0.69
N GLN A 73 -12.34 7.14 -0.04
CA GLN A 73 -13.69 7.26 0.55
C GLN A 73 -14.01 6.08 1.47
N THR A 74 -13.62 4.86 1.09
CA THR A 74 -13.75 3.65 1.94
C THR A 74 -12.95 3.79 3.23
N ALA A 75 -11.80 4.46 3.15
CA ALA A 75 -10.96 4.78 4.30
C ALA A 75 -11.47 5.95 5.15
N GLY A 76 -12.57 6.59 4.77
CA GLY A 76 -13.20 7.67 5.54
C GLY A 76 -12.90 9.10 5.04
N ALA A 77 -12.18 9.25 3.92
CA ALA A 77 -11.95 10.56 3.33
C ALA A 77 -13.26 11.17 2.78
N LYS A 78 -13.63 12.38 3.21
CA LYS A 78 -14.75 13.11 2.62
C LYS A 78 -14.29 13.90 1.39
N ILE A 79 -14.50 13.32 0.22
CA ILE A 79 -14.17 13.93 -1.07
C ILE A 79 -15.47 14.40 -1.72
N ALA A 80 -15.78 15.70 -1.58
CA ALA A 80 -16.99 16.29 -2.15
C ALA A 80 -16.86 16.59 -3.65
N GLN A 81 -15.68 17.08 -4.05
CA GLN A 81 -15.33 17.38 -5.44
C GLN A 81 -13.98 16.73 -5.75
N HIS A 82 -13.84 16.21 -6.96
CA HIS A 82 -12.60 15.58 -7.40
C HIS A 82 -12.38 15.81 -8.90
N PRO A 83 -11.13 15.92 -9.36
CA PRO A 83 -10.83 15.98 -10.77
C PRO A 83 -11.10 14.63 -11.45
N ILE A 84 -11.25 14.69 -12.78
CA ILE A 84 -11.31 13.49 -13.63
C ILE A 84 -9.90 12.98 -13.91
N ALA A 85 -8.98 13.88 -14.29
CA ALA A 85 -7.60 13.57 -14.59
C ALA A 85 -6.83 13.18 -13.32
N ALA A 86 -6.07 12.09 -13.38
CA ALA A 86 -5.22 11.63 -12.31
C ALA A 86 -4.14 12.67 -11.94
N SER A 87 -3.59 13.37 -12.94
CA SER A 87 -2.55 14.39 -12.76
C SER A 87 -2.95 15.56 -11.84
N ASP A 88 -4.25 15.80 -11.67
CA ASP A 88 -4.77 16.96 -10.94
C ASP A 88 -5.16 16.62 -9.48
N TRP A 89 -4.96 15.38 -9.05
CA TRP A 89 -5.40 14.91 -7.73
C TRP A 89 -4.61 15.51 -6.56
N GLY A 90 -3.44 16.10 -6.79
CA GLY A 90 -2.57 16.61 -5.72
C GLY A 90 -3.28 17.54 -4.75
N GLY A 91 -4.03 18.53 -5.26
CA GLY A 91 -4.80 19.45 -4.41
C GLY A 91 -5.95 18.78 -3.66
N THR A 92 -6.57 17.73 -4.22
CA THR A 92 -7.59 16.94 -3.51
C THR A 92 -6.96 16.14 -2.37
N LEU A 93 -5.79 15.53 -2.59
CA LEU A 93 -5.04 14.80 -1.56
C LEU A 93 -4.63 15.73 -0.41
N GLN A 94 -4.11 16.91 -0.72
CA GLN A 94 -3.72 17.90 0.28
C GLN A 94 -4.89 18.35 1.18
N LYS A 95 -6.06 18.58 0.59
CA LYS A 95 -7.28 18.95 1.34
C LYS A 95 -7.74 17.88 2.33
N ILE A 96 -7.40 16.61 2.09
CA ILE A 96 -7.76 15.49 2.97
C ILE A 96 -6.59 15.05 3.87
N GLY A 97 -5.54 15.88 4.00
CA GLY A 97 -4.47 15.70 4.98
C GLY A 97 -3.19 15.04 4.45
N TYR A 98 -3.09 14.75 3.15
CA TYR A 98 -1.81 14.33 2.58
C TYR A 98 -0.85 15.50 2.44
N LYS A 99 0.44 15.23 2.61
CA LYS A 99 1.52 16.15 2.33
C LYS A 99 2.28 15.64 1.12
N GLN A 100 2.64 16.55 0.22
CA GLN A 100 3.59 16.22 -0.83
C GLN A 100 4.96 16.05 -0.18
N ILE A 101 5.65 14.97 -0.51
CA ILE A 101 7.00 14.66 -0.05
C ILE A 101 7.90 14.35 -1.25
N ASP A 102 9.20 14.27 -1.00
CA ASP A 102 10.12 13.78 -2.00
C ASP A 102 9.80 12.32 -2.36
N PRO A 103 9.96 11.93 -3.64
CA PRO A 103 9.69 10.55 -4.06
C PRO A 103 10.46 9.54 -3.23
N ALA A 104 9.73 8.58 -2.64
CA ALA A 104 10.28 7.53 -1.79
C ALA A 104 10.03 6.14 -2.41
N PHE A 105 10.18 6.00 -3.72
CA PHE A 105 9.84 4.76 -4.43
C PHE A 105 10.65 3.53 -4.00
N ASP A 106 11.84 3.72 -3.44
CA ASP A 106 12.70 2.66 -2.91
C ASP A 106 12.30 2.23 -1.48
N ASN A 107 11.57 3.08 -0.76
CA ASN A 107 11.06 2.79 0.58
C ASN A 107 9.63 3.33 0.78
N PRO A 108 8.65 2.82 0.01
CA PRO A 108 7.28 3.27 0.09
C PRO A 108 6.61 2.75 1.36
N MET A 109 5.73 3.56 1.94
CA MET A 109 4.95 3.20 3.13
C MET A 109 3.49 2.91 2.76
N PRO A 110 2.80 2.00 3.47
CA PRO A 110 1.37 1.76 3.24
C PRO A 110 0.58 3.07 3.27
N GLY A 111 -0.27 3.29 2.28
CA GLY A 111 -1.07 4.51 2.15
C GLY A 111 -0.41 5.64 1.38
N ASP A 112 0.85 5.51 0.99
CA ASP A 112 1.50 6.44 0.07
C ASP A 112 0.80 6.46 -1.28
N ILE A 113 0.78 7.63 -1.92
CA ILE A 113 0.18 7.83 -3.23
C ILE A 113 1.18 8.56 -4.12
N TYR A 114 1.39 8.06 -5.33
CA TYR A 114 2.10 8.82 -6.35
C TYR A 114 1.17 9.19 -7.50
N ILE A 115 1.50 10.30 -8.15
CA ILE A 115 0.85 10.80 -9.35
C ILE A 115 1.90 10.94 -10.44
N ILE A 116 1.61 10.43 -11.64
CA ILE A 116 2.34 10.74 -12.86
C ILE A 116 1.63 11.90 -13.55
N HIS A 117 2.35 12.97 -13.85
CA HIS A 117 1.77 14.11 -14.54
C HIS A 117 1.47 13.81 -16.00
N ARG A 118 0.54 14.59 -16.55
CA ARG A 118 0.13 14.47 -17.94
C ARG A 118 1.31 14.72 -18.88
N THR A 119 1.35 13.96 -19.96
CA THR A 119 2.24 14.19 -21.10
C THR A 119 1.41 14.28 -22.39
N LYS A 120 2.05 14.55 -23.53
CA LYS A 120 1.37 14.49 -24.84
C LYS A 120 0.73 13.11 -25.11
N LYS A 121 1.36 12.03 -24.62
CA LYS A 121 0.89 10.65 -24.78
C LYS A 121 -0.09 10.23 -23.68
N HIS A 122 0.11 10.74 -22.46
CA HIS A 122 -0.66 10.37 -21.28
C HIS A 122 -1.44 11.58 -20.74
N VAL A 123 -2.48 11.99 -21.47
CA VAL A 123 -3.16 13.28 -21.25
C VAL A 123 -3.87 13.42 -19.89
N TYR A 124 -4.26 12.31 -19.27
CA TYR A 124 -4.88 12.29 -17.93
C TYR A 124 -3.89 12.03 -16.79
N GLY A 125 -2.64 11.67 -17.10
CA GLY A 125 -1.68 11.17 -16.12
C GLY A 125 -2.07 9.82 -15.50
N HIS A 126 -1.43 9.48 -14.39
CA HIS A 126 -1.67 8.25 -13.63
C HIS A 126 -1.66 8.51 -12.13
N ILE A 127 -2.36 7.69 -11.35
CA ILE A 127 -2.35 7.77 -9.88
C ILE A 127 -2.46 6.35 -9.29
N ALA A 128 -1.64 6.05 -8.29
CA ALA A 128 -1.64 4.77 -7.61
C ALA A 128 -1.31 4.93 -6.12
N GLY A 129 -1.80 3.99 -5.31
CA GLY A 129 -1.53 3.89 -3.88
C GLY A 129 -0.71 2.65 -3.54
N PHE A 130 0.14 2.74 -2.53
CA PHE A 130 0.92 1.60 -2.03
C PHE A 130 0.16 0.87 -0.94
N THR A 131 -0.01 -0.44 -1.09
CA THR A 131 -0.74 -1.27 -0.11
C THR A 131 0.10 -1.68 1.09
N GLY A 132 1.42 -1.43 1.06
CA GLY A 132 2.41 -2.04 1.95
C GLY A 132 3.20 -3.17 1.29
N SER A 133 2.73 -3.68 0.16
CA SER A 133 3.41 -4.73 -0.61
C SER A 133 3.54 -4.44 -2.10
N GLN A 134 2.61 -3.67 -2.68
CA GLN A 134 2.61 -3.36 -4.10
C GLN A 134 1.89 -2.05 -4.41
N TRP A 135 2.25 -1.45 -5.54
CA TRP A 135 1.54 -0.32 -6.11
C TRP A 135 0.25 -0.78 -6.80
N VAL A 136 -0.84 -0.08 -6.51
CA VAL A 136 -2.16 -0.41 -7.07
C VAL A 136 -2.91 0.85 -7.44
N SER A 137 -3.47 0.85 -8.65
CA SER A 137 -4.41 1.86 -9.14
C SER A 137 -5.80 1.23 -9.33
N ASP A 138 -6.28 1.20 -10.56
CA ASP A 138 -7.31 0.30 -11.06
C ASP A 138 -6.78 -1.09 -11.47
N PHE A 139 -5.47 -1.31 -11.38
CA PHE A 139 -4.81 -2.60 -11.57
C PHE A 139 -3.59 -2.75 -10.63
N LYS A 140 -3.13 -3.98 -10.45
CA LYS A 140 -1.89 -4.30 -9.74
C LYS A 140 -0.69 -4.00 -10.64
N GLN A 141 0.27 -3.25 -10.13
CA GLN A 141 1.44 -2.84 -10.89
C GLN A 141 2.70 -3.57 -10.44
N THR A 142 3.59 -3.87 -11.39
CA THR A 142 4.91 -4.45 -11.08
C THR A 142 5.85 -3.42 -10.46
N SER A 143 5.70 -2.13 -10.81
CA SER A 143 6.48 -1.02 -10.25
C SER A 143 5.70 0.31 -10.36
N TYR A 144 6.32 1.41 -9.91
CA TYR A 144 5.77 2.76 -10.10
C TYR A 144 5.88 3.25 -11.56
N ASP A 145 6.85 2.75 -12.32
CA ASP A 145 7.13 3.10 -13.71
C ASP A 145 6.21 2.35 -14.69
N VAL A 146 4.92 2.70 -14.65
CA VAL A 146 3.88 2.04 -15.47
C VAL A 146 3.95 2.40 -16.96
N TYR A 147 4.54 3.54 -17.31
CA TYR A 147 4.61 4.03 -18.69
C TYR A 147 5.94 3.70 -19.37
N LYS A 148 7.00 3.40 -18.61
CA LYS A 148 8.36 3.17 -19.14
C LYS A 148 8.82 4.31 -20.04
N ASP A 149 8.39 5.52 -19.72
CA ASP A 149 8.62 6.74 -20.47
C ASP A 149 9.45 7.69 -19.61
N LYS A 150 10.63 8.07 -20.11
CA LYS A 150 11.57 8.94 -19.39
C LYS A 150 11.10 10.39 -19.28
N ASN A 151 10.08 10.78 -20.05
CA ASN A 151 9.57 12.16 -20.09
C ASN A 151 8.46 12.42 -19.07
N VAL A 152 8.14 11.43 -18.23
CA VAL A 152 7.11 11.58 -17.22
C VAL A 152 7.71 12.17 -15.94
N THR A 153 6.91 12.97 -15.24
CA THR A 153 7.28 13.53 -13.95
C THR A 153 6.32 13.03 -12.87
N TYR A 154 6.82 12.96 -11.65
CA TYR A 154 6.09 12.38 -10.51
C TYR A 154 5.87 13.42 -9.43
N THR A 155 4.73 13.33 -8.75
CA THR A 155 4.56 13.87 -7.40
C THR A 155 4.18 12.74 -6.46
N TYR A 156 4.62 12.84 -5.21
CA TYR A 156 4.49 11.79 -4.21
C TYR A 156 3.85 12.36 -2.94
N TYR A 157 2.95 11.62 -2.33
CA TYR A 157 2.11 12.07 -1.23
C TYR A 157 2.09 11.03 -0.12
N ARG A 158 2.25 11.50 1.11
CA ARG A 158 2.13 10.71 2.33
C ARG A 158 1.15 11.39 3.28
N LEU A 159 0.30 10.61 3.93
CA LEU A 159 -0.60 11.14 4.95
C LEU A 159 0.25 11.66 6.12
N GLY A 160 0.02 12.90 6.55
CA GLY A 160 0.88 13.58 7.53
C GLY A 160 0.16 14.18 8.72
#